data_AF-A0A180EX65-F1
#
_entry.id   AF-A0A180EX65-F1
#
_cell.length_a   1.000
_cell.length_b   1.000
_cell.length_c   1.000
_cell.angle_alpha   90.00
_cell.angle_beta   90.00
_cell.angle_gamma   90.00
#
_symmetry.space_group_name_H-M   'P 1'
#
loop_
_entity.id
_entity.type
_entity.pdbx_description
1 polymer ?
#
loop_
_entity_poly.entity_id
_entity_poly.type
_entity_poly.pdbx_seq_one_letter_code
_entity_poly.pdbx_strand_id
1 'polypeptide(L)'
;MEIILPDLNKRIKEVIHECSGGSVNAFSKTLENVSQQRLDRIFKPDTRTKKIPSVPDDIITGIAKSYPFISLRWLLTGEGKMNEEVAPNLSDLFPYLRERDKKIEELTAELSVLKTQIEQEQAKKTPIQAKRDLETVKL
;
A
#
# COMPACT_ATOMS: atom_id res chain seq x y z
N MET A 1 -37.31 -4.97 9.87
CA MET A 1 -36.61 -5.99 10.67
C MET A 1 -35.15 -5.59 10.67
N GLU A 2 -34.60 -5.21 11.83
CA GLU A 2 -33.21 -4.76 11.93
C GLU A 2 -32.30 -5.99 11.96
N ILE A 3 -31.34 -6.06 11.04
CA ILE A 3 -30.42 -7.20 10.94
C ILE A 3 -29.30 -6.97 11.94
N ILE A 4 -29.34 -7.71 13.05
CA ILE A 4 -28.29 -7.66 14.08
C ILE A 4 -27.12 -8.52 13.61
N LEU A 5 -25.98 -7.89 13.32
CA LEU A 5 -24.74 -8.62 13.04
C LEU A 5 -24.19 -9.25 14.33
N PRO A 6 -23.64 -10.48 14.27
CA PRO A 6 -22.86 -11.03 15.36
C PRO A 6 -21.64 -10.15 15.66
N ASP A 7 -21.13 -10.20 16.88
CA ASP A 7 -20.15 -9.21 17.34
C ASP A 7 -18.80 -9.30 16.61
N LEU A 8 -18.35 -10.50 16.23
CA LEU A 8 -17.16 -10.66 15.39
C LEU A 8 -17.37 -10.00 14.01
N ASN A 9 -18.54 -10.19 13.41
CA ASN A 9 -18.88 -9.59 12.12
C ASN A 9 -18.95 -8.05 12.24
N LYS A 10 -19.48 -7.51 13.34
CA LYS A 10 -19.45 -6.06 13.61
C LYS A 10 -18.01 -5.53 13.65
N ARG A 11 -17.13 -6.18 14.43
CA ARG A 11 -15.73 -5.75 14.54
C ARG A 11 -14.98 -5.84 13.22
N ILE A 12 -15.20 -6.87 12.41
CA ILE A 12 -14.61 -6.92 11.06
C ILE A 12 -15.12 -5.77 10.19
N LYS A 13 -16.40 -5.38 10.33
CA LYS A 13 -16.94 -4.22 9.63
C LYS A 13 -16.28 -2.91 10.08
N GLU A 14 -15.93 -2.78 11.35
CA GLU A 14 -15.15 -1.66 11.88
C GLU A 14 -13.72 -1.66 11.32
N VAL A 15 -13.05 -2.82 11.24
CA VAL A 15 -11.74 -2.95 10.59
C VAL A 15 -11.79 -2.53 9.12
N ILE A 16 -12.84 -2.94 8.38
CA ILE A 16 -13.04 -2.49 6.99
C ILE A 16 -13.23 -0.97 6.93
N HIS A 17 -13.97 -0.38 7.87
CA HIS A 17 -14.15 1.06 7.91
C HIS A 17 -12.82 1.79 8.12
N GLU A 18 -12.03 1.37 9.10
CA GLU A 18 -10.74 1.98 9.43
C GLU A 18 -9.72 1.83 8.30
N CYS A 19 -9.59 0.63 7.73
CA CYS A 19 -8.51 0.32 6.80
C CYS A 19 -8.84 0.63 5.33
N SER A 20 -10.12 0.77 4.97
CA SER A 20 -10.53 0.99 3.57
C SER A 20 -11.68 1.99 3.39
N GLY A 21 -12.00 2.79 4.41
CA GLY A 21 -13.12 3.74 4.35
C GLY A 21 -14.47 3.06 4.15
N GLY A 22 -14.59 1.80 4.59
CA GLY A 22 -15.82 1.02 4.48
C GLY A 22 -15.97 0.24 3.18
N SER A 23 -15.03 0.36 2.24
CA SER A 23 -15.09 -0.35 0.96
C SER A 23 -14.67 -1.81 1.13
N VAL A 24 -15.66 -2.72 1.11
CA VAL A 24 -15.44 -4.18 1.16
C VAL A 24 -14.59 -4.66 -0.02
N ASN A 25 -14.80 -4.08 -1.21
CA ASN A 25 -13.99 -4.39 -2.39
C ASN A 25 -12.53 -4.02 -2.16
N ALA A 26 -12.25 -2.76 -1.78
CA ALA A 26 -10.89 -2.30 -1.54
C ALA A 26 -10.21 -3.13 -0.44
N PHE A 27 -10.94 -3.46 0.64
CA PHE A 27 -10.43 -4.31 1.70
C PHE A 27 -10.13 -5.73 1.23
N SER A 28 -10.99 -6.34 0.40
CA SER A 28 -10.74 -7.71 -0.09
C SER A 28 -9.44 -7.81 -0.91
N LYS A 29 -9.01 -6.72 -1.55
CA LYS A 29 -7.77 -6.68 -2.34
C LYS A 29 -6.50 -6.65 -1.48
N THR A 30 -6.60 -6.29 -0.19
CA THR A 30 -5.45 -6.26 0.73
C THR A 30 -5.27 -7.58 1.47
N LEU A 31 -6.30 -8.43 1.48
CA LEU A 31 -6.26 -9.75 2.09
C LEU A 31 -5.77 -10.81 1.10
N GLU A 32 -4.91 -11.70 1.57
CA GLU A 32 -4.47 -12.84 0.79
C GLU A 32 -5.61 -13.86 0.62
N ASN A 33 -5.91 -14.27 -0.62
CA ASN A 33 -6.88 -15.34 -0.95
C ASN A 33 -8.34 -15.13 -0.46
N VAL A 34 -8.76 -13.90 -0.13
CA VAL A 34 -10.15 -13.58 0.25
C VAL A 34 -10.82 -12.75 -0.84
N SER A 35 -11.81 -13.34 -1.53
CA SER A 35 -12.58 -12.60 -2.53
C SER A 35 -13.62 -11.68 -1.89
N GLN A 36 -13.97 -10.58 -2.58
CA GLN A 36 -15.03 -9.67 -2.13
C GLN A 36 -16.35 -10.39 -1.85
N GLN A 37 -16.77 -11.31 -2.74
CA GLN A 37 -18.02 -12.03 -2.57
C GLN A 37 -18.04 -12.88 -1.28
N ARG A 38 -16.89 -13.48 -0.95
CA ARG A 38 -16.75 -14.29 0.25
C ARG A 38 -16.79 -13.45 1.51
N LEU A 39 -16.14 -12.27 1.47
CA LEU A 39 -16.20 -11.30 2.55
C LEU A 39 -17.62 -10.73 2.72
N ASP A 40 -18.31 -10.37 1.63
CA ASP A 40 -19.68 -9.87 1.66
C ASP A 40 -20.67 -10.84 2.31
N ARG A 41 -20.45 -12.16 2.20
CA ARG A 41 -21.33 -13.18 2.78
C ARG A 41 -21.41 -13.08 4.29
N ILE A 42 -20.35 -12.68 4.99
CA ILE A 42 -20.37 -12.60 6.46
C ILE A 42 -21.21 -11.41 6.94
N PHE A 43 -21.68 -10.51 6.06
CA PHE A 43 -22.52 -9.37 6.45
C PHE A 43 -23.97 -9.50 6.00
N LYS A 44 -24.31 -10.58 5.28
CA LYS A 44 -25.64 -10.76 4.68
C LYS A 44 -26.29 -12.03 5.23
N PRO A 45 -27.59 -12.00 5.56
CA PRO A 45 -28.30 -13.20 5.98
C PRO A 45 -28.28 -14.24 4.87
N ASP A 46 -27.98 -15.49 5.24
CA ASP A 46 -28.14 -16.62 4.35
C ASP A 46 -29.60 -16.77 3.96
N THR A 47 -29.87 -16.92 2.67
CA THR A 47 -31.24 -16.88 2.13
C THR A 47 -32.11 -18.02 2.63
N ARG A 48 -31.49 -19.16 3.00
CA ARG A 48 -32.14 -20.41 3.39
C ARG A 48 -32.39 -20.46 4.90
N THR A 49 -31.42 -20.01 5.70
CA THR A 49 -31.48 -20.07 7.17
C THR A 49 -31.90 -18.75 7.82
N LYS A 50 -31.87 -17.64 7.07
CA LYS A 50 -32.06 -16.26 7.54
C LYS A 50 -31.08 -15.82 8.63
N LYS A 51 -30.00 -16.58 8.86
CA LYS A 51 -28.95 -16.27 9.84
C LYS A 51 -27.73 -15.66 9.14
N ILE A 52 -26.99 -14.82 9.86
CA ILE A 52 -25.69 -14.34 9.41
C ILE A 52 -24.68 -15.49 9.48
N PRO A 53 -23.94 -15.79 8.41
CA PRO A 53 -22.88 -16.79 8.43
C PRO A 53 -21.79 -16.46 9.46
N SER A 54 -21.25 -17.51 10.08
CA SER A 54 -20.04 -17.38 10.90
C SER A 54 -18.86 -16.93 10.03
N VAL A 55 -17.93 -16.21 10.63
CA VAL A 55 -16.71 -15.77 9.98
C VAL A 55 -15.76 -16.97 9.83
N PRO A 56 -15.29 -17.26 8.61
CA PRO A 56 -14.24 -18.26 8.39
C PRO A 56 -12.88 -17.84 8.96
N ASP A 57 -12.12 -18.81 9.49
CA ASP A 57 -10.82 -18.57 10.13
C ASP A 57 -9.77 -17.95 9.20
N ASP A 58 -9.86 -18.20 7.90
CA ASP A 58 -8.93 -17.63 6.93
C ASP A 58 -9.15 -16.13 6.71
N ILE A 59 -10.37 -15.62 6.90
CA ILE A 59 -10.63 -14.17 6.93
C ILE A 59 -9.96 -13.55 8.17
N ILE A 60 -10.09 -14.19 9.33
CA ILE A 60 -9.45 -13.72 10.58
C ILE A 60 -7.92 -13.73 10.41
N THR A 61 -7.38 -14.83 9.88
CA THR A 61 -5.94 -14.98 9.63
C THR A 61 -5.44 -13.99 8.59
N GLY A 62 -6.22 -13.75 7.53
CA GLY A 62 -5.92 -12.74 6.52
C GLY A 62 -5.83 -11.34 7.12
N ILE A 63 -6.80 -10.98 7.98
CA ILE A 63 -6.79 -9.69 8.67
C ILE A 63 -5.55 -9.56 9.57
N ALA A 64 -5.26 -10.59 10.39
CA ALA A 64 -4.12 -10.56 11.31
C ALA A 64 -2.77 -10.42 10.58
N LYS A 65 -2.64 -11.04 9.39
CA LYS A 65 -1.43 -10.93 8.57
C LYS A 65 -1.32 -9.59 7.85
N SER A 66 -2.40 -9.11 7.23
CA SER A 66 -2.40 -7.87 6.45
C SER A 66 -2.37 -6.62 7.33
N TYR A 67 -2.86 -6.72 8.57
CA TYR A 67 -3.00 -5.61 9.50
C TYR A 67 -2.45 -5.97 10.88
N PRO A 68 -1.13 -6.12 11.03
CA PRO A 68 -0.51 -6.52 12.30
C PRO A 68 -0.71 -5.51 13.43
N PHE A 69 -1.11 -4.27 13.11
CA PHE A 69 -1.45 -3.25 14.09
C PHE A 69 -2.85 -3.43 14.68
N ILE A 70 -3.68 -4.33 14.15
CA ILE A 70 -4.99 -4.65 14.70
C ILE A 70 -4.82 -5.74 15.76
N SER A 71 -5.30 -5.46 16.98
CA SER A 71 -5.25 -6.42 18.08
C SER A 71 -6.13 -7.63 17.79
N LEU A 72 -5.50 -8.82 17.74
CA LEU A 72 -6.23 -10.07 17.57
C LEU A 72 -7.16 -10.34 18.77
N ARG A 73 -6.73 -9.96 19.98
CA ARG A 73 -7.57 -10.07 21.19
C ARG A 73 -8.84 -9.24 21.04
N TRP A 74 -8.70 -7.97 20.67
CA TRP A 74 -9.86 -7.11 20.45
C TRP A 74 -10.74 -7.65 19.31
N LEU A 75 -10.17 -8.10 18.20
CA LEU A 75 -10.93 -8.64 17.08
C LEU A 75 -11.78 -9.85 17.48
N LEU A 76 -11.21 -10.78 18.26
CA LEU A 76 -11.90 -12.01 18.64
C LEU A 76 -12.88 -11.82 19.80
N THR A 77 -12.52 -11.02 20.79
CA THR A 77 -13.24 -10.93 22.07
C THR A 77 -13.96 -9.60 22.28
N GLY A 78 -13.56 -8.54 21.58
CA GLY A 78 -13.98 -7.17 21.84
C GLY A 78 -13.24 -6.50 23.00
N GLU A 79 -12.33 -7.20 23.67
CA GLU A 79 -11.60 -6.66 24.82
C GLU A 79 -10.36 -5.87 24.39
N GLY A 80 -10.19 -4.68 24.98
CA GLY A 80 -9.04 -3.81 24.72
C GLY A 80 -9.30 -2.77 23.62
N LYS A 81 -8.23 -2.29 23.00
CA LYS A 81 -8.29 -1.33 21.88
C LYS A 81 -8.11 -2.07 20.55
N MET A 82 -8.76 -1.56 19.50
CA MET A 82 -8.62 -2.07 18.14
C MET A 82 -7.18 -1.99 17.64
N ASN A 83 -6.55 -0.83 17.77
CA ASN A 83 -5.18 -0.62 17.37
C ASN A 83 -4.27 -0.95 18.54
N GLU A 84 -3.36 -1.90 18.36
CA GLU A 84 -2.20 -2.01 19.22
C GLU A 84 -1.26 -0.87 18.85
N GLU A 85 -0.72 -0.18 19.86
CA GLU A 85 0.42 0.68 19.66
C GLU A 85 1.62 -0.21 19.34
N VAL A 86 1.68 -0.70 18.11
CA VAL A 86 2.84 -1.39 17.59
C VAL A 86 3.89 -0.31 17.43
N ALA A 87 4.72 -0.13 18.46
CA ALA A 87 6.01 0.50 18.27
C ALA A 87 6.66 -0.26 17.09
N PRO A 88 6.89 0.40 15.94
CA PRO A 88 7.39 -0.30 14.76
C PRO A 88 8.61 -1.10 15.17
N ASN A 89 8.69 -2.37 14.78
CA ASN A 89 9.90 -3.15 14.97
C ASN A 89 10.98 -2.52 14.08
N LEU A 90 11.69 -1.54 14.63
CA LEU A 90 12.68 -0.74 13.93
C LEU A 90 13.83 -1.62 13.39
N SER A 91 14.02 -2.81 13.96
CA SER A 91 15.10 -3.74 13.61
C SER A 91 15.07 -4.16 12.14
N ASP A 92 13.89 -4.41 11.57
CA ASP A 92 13.76 -4.82 10.17
C ASP A 92 13.68 -3.62 9.21
N LEU A 93 13.39 -2.43 9.75
CA LEU A 93 13.32 -1.19 8.98
C LEU A 93 14.71 -0.61 8.70
N PHE A 94 15.66 -0.71 9.64
CA PHE A 94 17.01 -0.16 9.47
C PHE A 94 17.78 -0.74 8.26
N PRO A 95 17.81 -2.07 8.03
CA PRO A 95 18.47 -2.64 6.85
C PRO A 95 17.86 -2.14 5.54
N TYR A 96 16.53 -2.10 5.48
CA TYR A 96 15.80 -1.62 4.31
C TYR A 96 16.08 -0.14 4.02
N LEU A 97 16.02 0.72 5.04
CA LEU A 97 16.32 2.16 4.88
C LEU A 97 17.76 2.38 4.41
N ARG A 98 18.73 1.66 5.00
CA ARG A 98 20.14 1.73 4.58
C ARG A 98 20.33 1.37 3.11
N GLU A 99 19.65 0.32 2.65
CA GLU A 99 19.73 -0.09 1.24
C GLU A 99 19.12 0.97 0.31
N ARG A 100 18.01 1.60 0.73
CA ARG A 100 17.41 2.70 -0.03
C ARG A 100 18.29 3.95 -0.06
N ASP A 101 18.90 4.32 1.07
CA ASP A 101 19.81 5.46 1.15
C ASP A 101 21.01 5.27 0.22
N LYS A 102 21.61 4.07 0.23
CA LYS A 102 22.67 3.71 -0.72
C LYS A 102 22.19 3.87 -2.17
N LYS A 103 20.98 3.43 -2.49
CA LYS A 103 20.45 3.55 -3.85
C LYS A 103 20.21 5.00 -4.26
N ILE A 104 19.77 5.84 -3.32
CA ILE A 104 19.59 7.28 -3.53
C ILE A 104 20.94 7.95 -3.82
N GLU A 105 21.99 7.61 -3.07
CA GLU A 105 23.35 8.13 -3.33
C GLU A 105 23.85 7.75 -4.72
N GLU A 106 23.70 6.48 -5.12
CA GLU A 106 24.09 6.01 -6.46
C GLU A 106 23.36 6.76 -7.58
N LEU A 107 22.03 6.88 -7.48
CA LEU A 107 21.22 7.59 -8.48
C LEU A 107 21.55 9.10 -8.53
N THR A 108 21.84 9.70 -7.37
CA THR A 108 22.22 11.11 -7.30
C THR A 108 23.57 11.35 -7.99
N ALA A 109 24.54 10.45 -7.78
CA ALA A 109 25.82 10.50 -8.46
C ALA A 109 25.67 10.34 -9.98
N GLU A 110 24.89 9.34 -10.43
CA GLU A 110 24.63 9.11 -11.85
C GLU A 110 23.97 10.32 -12.53
N LEU A 111 22.95 10.92 -11.90
CA LEU A 111 22.30 12.12 -12.39
C LEU A 111 23.27 13.30 -12.52
N SER A 112 24.20 13.46 -11.58
CA SER A 112 25.21 14.53 -11.65
C SER A 112 26.14 14.38 -12.87
N VAL A 113 26.61 13.15 -13.12
CA VAL A 113 27.49 12.84 -14.26
C VAL A 113 26.77 13.07 -15.58
N LEU A 114 25.55 12.54 -15.71
CA LEU A 114 24.73 12.71 -16.92
C LEU A 114 24.46 14.20 -17.20
N LYS A 115 24.18 14.99 -16.16
CA LYS A 115 23.94 16.42 -16.30
C LYS A 115 25.18 17.14 -16.84
N THR A 116 26.37 16.84 -16.32
CA THR A 116 27.63 17.39 -16.83
C THR A 116 27.90 16.96 -18.28
N GLN A 117 27.63 15.70 -18.64
CA GLN A 117 27.79 15.24 -20.03
C GLN A 117 26.86 15.97 -20.99
N ILE A 118 25.60 16.17 -20.61
CA ILE A 118 24.63 16.93 -21.41
C ILE A 118 25.11 18.37 -21.62
N GLU A 119 25.59 19.04 -20.56
CA GLU A 119 26.13 20.40 -20.66
C GLU A 119 27.35 20.47 -21.59
N GLN A 120 28.27 19.50 -21.50
CA GLN A 120 29.44 19.41 -22.38
C GLN A 120 29.05 19.18 -23.84
N GLU A 121 28.10 18.27 -24.11
CA GLU A 121 27.63 17.99 -25.47
C GLU A 121 26.83 19.16 -26.06
N GLN A 122 26.09 19.91 -25.24
CA GLN A 122 25.43 21.15 -25.66
C GLN A 122 26.46 22.24 -25.98
N ALA A 123 27.48 22.42 -25.14
CA ALA A 123 28.56 23.39 -25.37
C ALA A 123 29.43 23.08 -26.60
N LYS A 124 29.54 21.81 -27.03
CA LYS A 124 30.22 21.42 -28.28
C LYS A 124 29.40 21.75 -29.54
N LYS A 125 28.06 21.79 -29.44
CA LYS A 125 27.17 22.10 -30.57
C LYS A 125 27.11 23.60 -30.90
N THR A 126 27.27 24.47 -29.91
CA THR A 126 27.22 25.94 -30.07
C THR A 126 28.35 26.52 -30.97
N PRO A 127 29.63 26.10 -30.86
CA PRO A 127 30.69 26.63 -31.73
C PRO A 127 30.68 26.09 -33.17
N ILE A 128 30.07 24.93 -33.43
CA ILE A 128 29.97 24.36 -34.79
C ILE A 128 28.88 25.07 -35.61
N GLN A 129 27.78 25.48 -34.96
CA GLN A 129 26.70 26.22 -35.63
C GLN A 129 27.17 27.65 -36.02
N ALA A 130 27.88 28.35 -35.13
CA ALA A 130 28.43 29.67 -35.42
C ALA A 130 29.43 29.69 -36.60
N LYS A 131 30.20 28.61 -36.81
CA LYS A 131 31.11 28.50 -37.96
C LYS A 131 30.38 28.25 -39.28
N ARG A 132 29.27 27.49 -39.27
CA ARG A 132 28.45 27.27 -40.47
C ARG A 132 27.69 28.52 -40.91
N ASP A 133 27.25 29.34 -39.96
CA ASP A 133 26.52 30.58 -40.25
C ASP A 133 27.44 31.71 -40.79
N LEU A 134 28.76 31.61 -40.56
CA LEU A 134 29.77 32.53 -41.12
C LEU A 134 30.19 32.18 -42.56
N GLU A 135 30.04 30.93 -42.98
CA GLU A 135 30.39 30.46 -44.33
C GLU A 135 29.24 30.64 -45.34
N THR A 136 27.98 30.68 -44.88
CA THR A 136 26.80 30.86 -45.76
C THR A 136 26.52 32.32 -46.14
N VAL A 137 27.12 33.30 -45.46
CA VAL A 137 26.92 34.75 -45.74
C VAL A 137 27.94 35.30 -46.76
N LYS A 138 28.94 34.51 -47.19
CA LYS A 138 30.01 34.93 -48.11
C LYS A 138 29.78 34.56 -49.59
N LEU A 139 28.56 34.23 -50.01
CA LEU A 139 28.22 33.92 -51.41
C LEU A 139 27.21 34.93 -51.98
#